data_AF-A0A843XSN5-F1
#
_entry.id   AF-A0A843XSN5-F1
#
_cell.length_a   1.000
_cell.length_b   1.000
_cell.length_c   1.000
_cell.angle_alpha   90.00
_cell.angle_beta   90.00
_cell.angle_gamma   90.00
#
_symmetry.space_group_name_H-M   'P 1'
#
loop_
_entity.id
_entity.type
_entity.pdbx_description
1 polymer ?
#
loop_
_entity_poly.entity_id
_entity_poly.type
_entity_poly.pdbx_seq_one_letter_code
_entity_poly.pdbx_strand_id
1 'polypeptide(L)'
;MMHTTSKGLDIKVVDGDRRPTIGLVYAKNEAVKKKICEVSPRYAQLVLDVVEDRWNRQMSRDLHMAAYYLHHAYHYTMELSYDDDLMTIFTRVVERLSRSALDAADAIDQATINLPT
;
A
#
# COMPACT_ATOMS: atom_id res chain seq x y z
N MET A 1 -14.34 21.07 28.77
CA MET A 1 -14.60 21.80 27.52
C MET A 1 -13.56 21.35 26.51
N MET A 2 -14.00 20.70 25.43
CA MET A 2 -13.15 20.04 24.43
C MET A 2 -12.48 21.09 23.54
N HIS A 3 -11.18 20.92 23.23
CA HIS A 3 -10.59 21.46 22.01
C HIS A 3 -9.82 20.35 21.31
N THR A 4 -10.41 19.90 20.21
CA THR A 4 -9.88 18.96 19.24
C THR A 4 -8.93 19.69 18.30
N THR A 5 -7.63 19.39 18.36
CA THR A 5 -6.70 19.83 17.32
C THR A 5 -6.56 18.69 16.31
N SER A 6 -7.15 18.91 15.15
CA SER A 6 -7.05 18.08 13.96
C SER A 6 -5.58 17.75 13.66
N LYS A 7 -5.17 16.51 13.92
CA LYS A 7 -3.97 15.94 13.32
C LYS A 7 -4.30 15.66 11.85
N GLY A 8 -4.14 16.70 11.02
CA GLY A 8 -4.13 16.52 9.56
C GLY A 8 -3.04 15.51 9.19
N LEU A 9 -3.43 14.45 8.48
CA LEU A 9 -2.49 13.49 7.89
C LEU A 9 -1.63 14.23 6.85
N ASP A 10 -0.43 14.62 7.24
CA ASP A 10 0.47 15.35 6.38
C ASP A 10 1.23 14.39 5.46
N ILE A 11 0.95 14.50 4.15
CA ILE A 11 1.59 13.74 3.08
C ILE A 11 3.07 14.14 2.97
N LYS A 12 3.46 15.32 3.49
CA LYS A 12 4.85 15.80 3.51
C LYS A 12 5.84 14.91 4.27
N VAL A 13 5.37 14.05 5.17
CA VAL A 13 6.23 13.06 5.85
C VAL A 13 6.78 12.04 4.84
N VAL A 14 6.09 11.81 3.71
CA VAL A 14 6.49 10.82 2.70
C VAL A 14 7.67 11.31 1.86
N ASP A 15 7.74 12.60 1.55
CA ASP A 15 8.77 13.17 0.67
C ASP A 15 10.13 13.37 1.36
N GLY A 16 10.18 13.38 2.70
CA GLY A 16 11.37 13.74 3.48
C GLY A 16 12.15 12.58 4.11
N ASP A 17 11.64 11.35 4.11
CA ASP A 17 12.18 10.29 4.97
C ASP A 17 13.22 9.39 4.27
N ARG A 18 14.37 9.17 4.92
CA ARG A 18 15.48 8.31 4.45
C ARG A 18 15.21 6.80 4.58
N ARG A 19 13.98 6.39 4.88
CA ARG A 19 13.57 4.99 5.05
C ARG A 19 12.71 4.58 3.86
N PRO A 20 12.69 3.30 3.43
CA PRO A 20 11.84 2.87 2.33
C PRO A 20 10.36 3.11 2.67
N THR A 21 9.85 4.25 2.22
CA THR A 21 8.53 4.81 2.51
C THR A 21 7.44 4.16 1.66
N ILE A 22 7.80 3.52 0.55
CA ILE A 22 6.88 3.03 -0.48
C ILE A 22 5.77 2.14 0.10
N GLY A 23 6.09 1.14 0.93
CA GLY A 23 5.06 0.28 1.55
C GLY A 23 4.17 1.01 2.57
N LEU A 24 4.72 2.01 3.26
CA LEU A 24 3.96 2.84 4.21
C LEU A 24 2.99 3.80 3.50
N VAL A 25 3.33 4.24 2.28
CA VAL A 25 2.49 5.13 1.47
C VAL A 25 1.19 4.44 1.08
N TYR A 26 1.22 3.16 0.70
CA TYR A 26 0.00 2.39 0.45
C TYR A 26 -0.91 2.33 1.69
N ALA A 27 -0.35 1.93 2.83
CA ALA A 27 -1.12 1.84 4.08
C ALA A 27 -1.74 3.18 4.50
N LYS A 28 -0.98 4.28 4.36
CA LYS A 28 -1.49 5.63 4.63
C LYS A 28 -2.59 6.04 3.66
N ASN A 29 -2.47 5.71 2.37
CA ASN A 29 -3.49 5.98 1.37
C ASN A 29 -4.81 5.28 1.73
N GLU A 30 -4.76 3.99 2.07
CA GLU A 30 -5.95 3.24 2.51
C GLU A 30 -6.58 3.83 3.77
N ALA A 31 -5.76 4.23 4.76
CA ALA A 31 -6.24 4.91 5.95
C ALA A 31 -6.92 6.27 5.64
N VAL A 32 -6.38 7.04 4.69
CA VAL A 32 -6.98 8.30 4.23
C VAL A 32 -8.33 8.05 3.55
N LYS A 33 -8.41 7.07 2.65
CA LYS A 33 -9.67 6.71 1.96
C LYS A 33 -10.76 6.34 2.96
N LYS A 34 -10.43 5.47 3.92
CA LYS A 34 -11.35 5.11 5.01
C LYS A 34 -11.81 6.35 5.79
N LYS A 35 -10.88 7.27 6.10
CA LYS A 35 -11.22 8.48 6.85
C LYS A 35 -12.14 9.44 6.08
N ILE A 36 -11.95 9.56 4.77
CA ILE A 36 -12.82 10.36 3.90
C ILE A 36 -14.25 9.82 3.94
N CYS A 37 -14.43 8.50 3.85
CA CYS A 37 -15.73 7.85 3.97
C CYS A 37 -16.39 8.11 5.32
N GLU A 38 -15.63 8.11 6.42
CA GLU A 38 -16.15 8.38 7.76
C GLU A 38 -16.60 9.84 7.95
N VAL A 39 -15.81 10.81 7.45
CA VAL A 39 -16.03 12.23 7.70
C VAL A 39 -17.09 12.82 6.79
N SER A 40 -17.14 12.40 5.53
CA SER A 40 -18.07 12.97 4.55
C SER A 40 -18.60 11.93 3.57
N PRO A 41 -19.45 10.99 4.02
CA PRO A 41 -19.97 9.93 3.17
C PRO A 41 -20.63 10.44 1.88
N ARG A 42 -21.33 11.58 1.96
CA ARG A 42 -22.06 12.19 0.85
C ARG A 42 -21.16 12.72 -0.27
N TYR A 43 -19.94 13.14 0.04
CA TYR A 43 -18.97 13.66 -0.93
C TYR A 43 -17.76 12.75 -1.10
N ALA A 44 -17.71 11.62 -0.37
CA ALA A 44 -16.57 10.73 -0.32
C ALA A 44 -16.17 10.27 -1.72
N GLN A 45 -17.14 9.86 -2.55
CA GLN A 45 -16.85 9.35 -3.89
C GLN A 45 -16.10 10.36 -4.77
N LEU A 46 -16.55 11.61 -4.81
CA LEU A 46 -15.88 12.68 -5.58
C LEU A 46 -14.42 12.89 -5.15
N VAL A 47 -14.16 12.82 -3.85
CA VAL A 47 -12.80 12.99 -3.31
C VAL A 47 -11.95 11.73 -3.57
N LEU A 48 -12.54 10.54 -3.40
CA LEU A 48 -11.88 9.27 -3.66
C LEU A 48 -11.48 9.13 -5.13
N ASP A 49 -12.33 9.55 -6.07
CA ASP A 49 -12.03 9.50 -7.51
C ASP A 49 -10.80 10.36 -7.85
N VAL A 50 -10.67 11.54 -7.23
CA VAL A 50 -9.49 12.40 -7.41
C VAL A 50 -8.24 11.79 -6.79
N VAL A 51 -8.36 11.14 -5.63
CA VAL A 51 -7.25 10.44 -4.98
C VAL A 51 -6.80 9.25 -5.82
N GLU A 52 -7.73 8.43 -6.32
CA GLU A 52 -7.46 7.29 -7.20
C GLU A 52 -6.82 7.71 -8.52
N ASP A 53 -7.34 8.76 -9.17
CA ASP A 53 -6.78 9.28 -10.41
C ASP A 53 -5.32 9.72 -10.24
N ARG A 54 -5.02 10.46 -9.16
CA ARG A 54 -3.64 10.85 -8.83
C ARG A 54 -2.78 9.66 -8.48
N TRP A 55 -3.31 8.74 -7.68
CA TRP A 55 -2.63 7.52 -7.30
C TRP A 55 -2.18 6.75 -8.55
N ASN A 56 -3.10 6.43 -9.45
CA ASN A 56 -2.80 5.67 -10.66
C ASN A 56 -1.85 6.38 -11.64
N ARG A 57 -1.87 7.72 -11.69
CA ARG A 57 -0.99 8.50 -12.59
C ARG A 57 0.42 8.73 -12.05
N GLN A 58 0.57 8.90 -10.74
CA GLN A 58 1.83 9.38 -10.14
C GLN A 58 2.52 8.34 -9.26
N MET A 59 1.76 7.39 -8.71
CA MET A 59 2.26 6.37 -7.79
C MET A 59 1.98 5.00 -8.40
N SER A 60 3.00 4.23 -8.78
CA SER A 60 2.79 2.88 -9.31
C SER A 60 2.10 2.01 -8.25
N ARG A 61 0.77 1.86 -8.33
CA ARG A 61 -0.05 1.17 -7.33
C ARG A 61 0.50 -0.20 -7.03
N ASP A 62 0.78 -0.95 -8.09
CA ASP A 62 1.26 -2.32 -8.01
C ASP A 62 2.59 -2.39 -7.24
N LEU A 63 3.53 -1.47 -7.52
CA LEU A 63 4.81 -1.40 -6.79
C LEU A 63 4.62 -1.04 -5.31
N HIS A 64 3.70 -0.14 -5.01
CA HIS A 64 3.39 0.26 -3.62
C HIS A 64 2.70 -0.86 -2.84
N MET A 65 1.82 -1.62 -3.49
CA MET A 65 1.18 -2.81 -2.93
C MET A 65 2.18 -3.93 -2.69
N ALA A 66 3.08 -4.20 -3.65
CA ALA A 66 4.16 -5.17 -3.47
C ALA A 66 5.13 -4.76 -2.34
N ALA A 67 5.43 -3.47 -2.21
CA ALA A 67 6.25 -2.98 -1.10
C ALA A 67 5.52 -3.04 0.25
N TYR A 68 4.20 -2.85 0.27
CA TYR A 68 3.37 -3.04 1.46
C TYR A 68 3.35 -4.50 1.89
N TYR A 69 3.19 -5.41 0.93
CA TYR A 69 3.29 -6.85 1.14
C TYR A 69 4.59 -7.25 1.84
N LEU A 70 5.74 -6.71 1.42
CA LEU A 70 7.05 -7.04 1.99
C LEU A 70 7.37 -6.35 3.32
N HIS A 71 6.55 -5.42 3.79
CA HIS A 71 6.89 -4.60 4.94
C HIS A 71 6.64 -5.37 6.25
N HIS A 72 7.70 -5.61 7.06
CA HIS A 72 7.64 -6.52 8.22
C HIS A 72 6.47 -6.26 9.20
N ALA A 73 6.17 -4.99 9.47
CA ALA A 73 5.09 -4.59 10.37
C ALA A 73 3.71 -4.99 9.83
N TYR A 74 3.56 -5.17 8.53
CA TYR A 74 2.30 -5.61 7.93
C TYR A 74 2.36 -7.10 7.61
N HIS A 75 3.48 -7.57 7.04
CA HIS A 75 3.68 -8.95 6.58
C HIS A 75 3.48 -10.00 7.67
N TYR A 76 3.90 -9.70 8.92
CA TYR A 76 3.86 -10.66 10.03
C TYR A 76 2.92 -10.31 11.18
N THR A 77 2.42 -9.06 11.26
CA THR A 77 1.68 -8.59 12.46
C THR A 77 0.22 -8.21 12.21
N MET A 78 -0.18 -8.01 10.96
CA MET A 78 -1.59 -7.89 10.62
C MET A 78 -2.09 -9.24 10.12
N GLU A 79 -3.33 -9.57 10.47
CA GLU A 79 -4.22 -10.35 9.62
C GLU A 79 -4.34 -9.62 8.28
N LEU A 80 -3.26 -9.60 7.49
CA LEU A 80 -3.36 -9.37 6.08
C LEU A 80 -4.33 -10.45 5.63
N SER A 81 -5.54 -10.06 5.26
CA SER A 81 -6.26 -10.88 4.30
C SER A 81 -5.30 -10.92 3.11
N TYR A 82 -4.58 -12.03 3.00
CA TYR A 82 -3.88 -12.41 1.78
C TYR A 82 -4.98 -12.57 0.75
N ASP A 83 -5.41 -11.42 0.23
CA ASP A 83 -6.34 -11.37 -0.87
C ASP A 83 -5.55 -11.84 -2.08
N ASP A 84 -6.14 -12.72 -2.87
CA ASP A 84 -5.53 -13.25 -4.09
C ASP A 84 -5.06 -12.11 -5.00
N ASP A 85 -5.74 -10.95 -4.91
CA ASP A 85 -5.37 -9.71 -5.58
C ASP A 85 -4.00 -9.16 -5.15
N LEU A 86 -3.65 -9.20 -3.85
CA LEU A 86 -2.39 -8.68 -3.35
C LEU A 86 -1.21 -9.56 -3.79
N MET A 87 -1.37 -10.89 -3.74
CA MET A 87 -0.36 -11.83 -4.23
C MET A 87 -0.18 -11.74 -5.74
N THR A 88 -1.29 -11.64 -6.49
CA THR A 88 -1.26 -11.46 -7.95
C THR A 88 -0.48 -10.19 -8.33
N ILE A 89 -0.70 -9.10 -7.61
CA ILE A 89 0.00 -7.84 -7.84
C ILE A 89 1.49 -7.94 -7.48
N PHE A 90 1.82 -8.59 -6.36
CA PHE A 90 3.20 -8.85 -5.99
C PHE A 90 3.94 -9.66 -7.07
N THR A 91 3.37 -10.78 -7.50
CA THR A 91 3.92 -11.64 -8.57
C THR A 91 4.16 -10.85 -9.84
N ARG A 92 3.17 -10.08 -10.30
CA ARG A 92 3.30 -9.24 -11.51
C ARG A 92 4.45 -8.23 -11.40
N VAL A 93 4.64 -7.63 -10.23
CA VAL A 93 5.75 -6.69 -10.00
C VAL A 93 7.09 -7.39 -10.06
N VAL A 94 7.22 -8.56 -9.43
CA VAL A 94 8.45 -9.35 -9.44
C VAL A 94 8.78 -9.79 -10.88
N GLU A 95 7.82 -10.35 -11.60
CA GLU A 95 7.98 -10.75 -13.01
C GLU A 95 8.46 -9.59 -13.89
N ARG A 96 7.91 -8.39 -13.70
CA ARG A 96 8.29 -7.19 -14.46
C ARG A 96 9.69 -6.67 -14.12
N LEU A 97 10.15 -6.85 -12.89
CA LEU A 97 11.43 -6.30 -12.41
C LEU A 97 12.60 -7.29 -12.50
N SER A 98 12.30 -8.58 -12.58
CA SER A 98 13.28 -9.65 -12.71
C SER A 98 13.90 -9.68 -14.11
N ARG A 99 15.15 -10.16 -14.17
CA ARG A 99 15.92 -10.26 -15.44
C ARG A 99 15.54 -11.50 -16.24
N SER A 100 15.03 -12.53 -15.57
CA SER A 100 14.57 -13.78 -16.16
C SER A 100 13.38 -14.35 -15.41
N ALA A 101 12.63 -15.24 -16.06
CA ALA A 101 11.53 -15.96 -15.43
C ALA A 101 11.98 -16.87 -14.27
N LEU A 102 13.22 -17.39 -14.34
CA LEU A 102 13.79 -18.21 -13.27
C LEU A 102 14.04 -17.36 -12.02
N ASP A 103 14.65 -16.18 -12.18
CA ASP A 103 14.88 -15.24 -11.05
C ASP A 103 13.56 -14.77 -10.42
N ALA A 104 12.52 -14.61 -11.24
CA ALA A 104 11.18 -14.25 -10.76
C ALA A 104 10.57 -15.37 -9.92
N ALA A 105 10.61 -16.62 -10.42
CA ALA A 105 10.09 -17.78 -9.72
C ALA A 105 10.78 -17.97 -8.36
N ASP A 106 12.12 -17.92 -8.33
CA ASP A 106 12.90 -18.06 -7.10
C ASP A 106 12.55 -16.98 -6.06
N ALA A 107 12.35 -15.73 -6.51
CA ALA A 107 11.97 -14.62 -5.64
C ALA A 107 10.53 -14.75 -5.10
N ILE A 108 9.60 -15.24 -5.93
CA ILE A 108 8.21 -15.50 -5.51
C ILE A 108 8.17 -16.64 -4.48
N ASP A 109 8.86 -17.74 -4.74
CA ASP A 109 8.90 -18.89 -3.84
C ASP A 109 9.42 -18.49 -2.45
N GLN A 110 10.52 -17.71 -2.38
CA GLN A 110 11.04 -17.20 -1.10
C GLN A 110 10.06 -16.29 -0.35
N ALA A 111 9.25 -15.51 -1.08
CA ALA A 111 8.27 -14.61 -0.50
C ALA A 111 7.00 -15.32 -0.01
N THR A 112 6.73 -16.54 -0.47
CA THR A 112 5.55 -17.35 -0.09
C THR A 112 5.88 -18.42 0.96
N ILE A 113 7.13 -18.90 1.04
CA ILE A 113 7.56 -19.89 2.05
C ILE A 113 7.47 -19.38 3.50
N ASN A 114 7.45 -18.06 3.71
CA ASN A 114 7.46 -17.43 5.04
C ASN A 114 6.07 -17.00 5.54
N LEU A 115 4.99 -17.47 4.91
CA LEU A 115 3.64 -17.12 5.31
C LEU A 115 3.21 -17.93 6.55
N PRO A 116 2.71 -17.29 7.62
CA PRO A 116 2.13 -18.03 8.74
C PRO A 116 0.88 -18.77 8.24
N THR A 117 0.93 -20.11 8.29
CA THR A 117 -0.22 -21.02 8.12
C THR A 117 -1.27 -20.84 9.19
#